data_AF-A0A2T2YDD5-F1
#
_entry.id   AF-A0A2T2YDD5-F1
#
_cell.length_a   1.000
_cell.length_b   1.000
_cell.length_c   1.000
_cell.angle_alpha   90.00
_cell.angle_beta   90.00
_cell.angle_gamma   90.00
#
_symmetry.space_group_name_H-M   'P 1'
#
loop_
_entity.id
_entity.type
_entity.pdbx_description
1 polymer ?
#
loop_
_entity_poly.entity_id
_entity_poly.type
_entity_poly.pdbx_seq_one_letter_code
_entity_poly.pdbx_strand_id
1 'polypeptide(L)' 'MTKHFPLEFTLENGSHVSVTKTGSTTYDFNIKPEEGSSRRFTYVDDGRTRTEAEESLEFEEIDALRRFWLETQEIL' A
#
# COMPACT_ATOMS: atom_id res chain seq x y z
N MET A 1 12.89 -9.50 9.83
CA MET A 1 13.80 -8.65 9.03
C MET A 1 13.26 -7.22 9.07
N THR A 2 14.09 -6.22 9.37
CA THR A 2 13.70 -4.82 9.42
C THR A 2 13.31 -4.37 8.02
N LYS A 3 12.01 -4.15 7.78
CA LYS A 3 11.56 -3.62 6.50
C LYS A 3 12.04 -2.18 6.37
N HIS A 4 12.82 -1.94 5.33
CA HIS A 4 13.29 -0.61 5.02
C HIS A 4 12.19 0.11 4.25
N PHE A 5 11.81 1.28 4.77
CA PHE A 5 10.94 2.22 4.06
C PHE A 5 11.82 3.25 3.35
N PRO A 6 11.44 3.72 2.14
CA PRO A 6 10.21 3.35 1.43
C PRO A 6 10.24 1.92 0.89
N LEU A 7 9.09 1.23 0.96
CA LEU A 7 8.87 -0.06 0.33
C LEU A 7 8.36 0.21 -1.09
N GLU A 8 9.05 -0.31 -2.09
CA GLU A 8 8.73 -0.07 -3.50
C GLU A 8 8.42 -1.40 -4.19
N PHE A 9 7.32 -1.47 -4.93
CA PHE A 9 6.92 -2.63 -5.71
C PHE A 9 6.10 -2.22 -6.92
N THR A 10 5.97 -3.13 -7.90
CA THR A 10 5.18 -2.88 -9.11
C THR A 10 3.98 -3.80 -9.11
N LEU A 11 2.80 -3.26 -9.44
CA LEU A 11 1.56 -4.00 -9.57
C LEU A 11 1.52 -4.77 -10.90
N GLU A 12 0.59 -5.71 -11.02
CA GLU A 12 0.42 -6.51 -12.24
C GLU A 12 0.00 -5.67 -13.46
N ASN A 13 -0.63 -4.52 -13.23
CA ASN A 13 -1.03 -3.58 -14.28
C ASN A 13 0.09 -2.63 -14.73
N GLY A 14 1.31 -2.78 -14.22
CA GLY A 14 2.45 -1.92 -14.53
C GLY A 14 2.61 -0.70 -13.61
N SER A 15 1.63 -0.40 -12.75
CA SER A 15 1.71 0.73 -11.82
C SER A 15 2.82 0.54 -10.79
N HIS A 16 3.67 1.56 -10.62
CA HIS A 16 4.72 1.59 -9.62
C HIS A 16 4.20 2.14 -8.29
N VAL A 17 4.34 1.38 -7.22
CA VAL A 17 3.88 1.75 -5.88
C VAL A 17 5.08 1.99 -4.97
N SER A 18 5.07 3.13 -4.29
CA SER A 18 6.02 3.43 -3.22
C SER A 18 5.24 3.68 -1.93
N VAL A 19 5.65 3.00 -0.86
CA VAL A 19 5.01 3.07 0.45
C VAL A 19 6.01 3.65 1.43
N THR A 20 5.69 4.77 2.04
CA THR A 20 6.52 5.42 3.06
C THR A 20 5.86 5.29 4.42
N LYS A 21 6.60 4.81 5.43
CA LYS A 21 6.11 4.81 6.81
C LYS A 21 6.26 6.22 7.39
N THR A 22 5.13 6.87 7.69
CA THR A 22 5.08 8.25 8.22
C THR A 22 4.76 8.30 9.71
N GLY A 23 4.26 7.21 10.29
CA GLY A 23 3.96 7.08 11.71
C GLY A 23 4.18 5.64 12.21
N SER A 24 3.89 5.37 13.49
CA SER A 24 4.07 4.04 14.08
C SER A 24 3.29 2.94 13.34
N THR A 25 2.06 3.27 12.91
CA THR A 25 1.13 2.42 12.16
C THR A 25 0.58 3.10 10.91
N THR A 26 1.17 4.23 10.51
CA THR A 26 0.71 5.03 9.36
C THR A 26 1.64 4.87 8.18
N TYR A 27 1.05 4.55 7.03
CA TYR A 27 1.74 4.26 5.77
C TYR A 27 1.13 5.10 4.66
N ASP A 28 1.98 5.84 3.96
CA ASP A 28 1.61 6.67 2.83
C ASP A 28 1.94 5.94 1.53
N PHE A 29 0.93 5.71 0.71
CA PHE A 29 1.03 5.00 -0.56
C PHE A 29 1.00 6.00 -1.70
N ASN A 30 1.98 5.90 -2.59
CA ASN A 30 2.04 6.66 -3.84
C ASN A 30 2.03 5.67 -5.00
N ILE A 31 0.95 5.66 -5.78
CA ILE A 31 0.77 4.81 -6.96
C ILE A 31 1.01 5.67 -8.20
N LYS A 32 1.97 5.28 -9.01
CA LYS A 32 2.30 5.90 -10.30
C LYS A 32 1.97 4.91 -11.41
N PRO A 33 0.82 5.05 -12.09
CA PRO A 33 0.51 4.23 -13.25
C PRO A 33 1.46 4.54 -14.41
N GLU A 34 1.59 3.60 -15.35
CA GLU A 34 2.38 3.82 -16.58
C GLU A 34 1.76 4.95 -17.43
N GLU A 35 0.43 5.02 -17.46
CA GLU A 35 -0.32 6.08 -18.13
C GLU A 35 -1.37 6.67 -17.18
N GLY A 36 -1.39 8.01 -17.08
CA GLY A 36 -2.39 8.75 -16.30
C GLY A 36 -1.83 9.43 -15.05
N SER A 37 -2.75 9.79 -14.16
CA SER A 37 -2.42 10.56 -12.95
C SER A 37 -2.00 9.66 -11.81
N SER A 38 -0.94 10.05 -11.11
CA SER A 38 -0.53 9.38 -9.87
C SER A 38 -1.61 9.53 -8.80
N ARG A 39 -1.84 8.46 -8.05
CA ARG A 39 -2.76 8.42 -6.91
C ARG A 39 -1.98 8.33 -5.61
N ARG A 40 -2.54 8.88 -4.54
CA ARG A 40 -1.93 8.83 -3.22
C ARG A 40 -2.99 8.63 -2.17
N PHE A 41 -2.78 7.66 -1.29
CA PHE A 41 -3.66 7.42 -0.15
C PHE A 41 -2.86 7.08 1.10
N THR A 42 -3.50 7.18 2.25
CA THR A 42 -2.88 6.85 3.54
C THR A 42 -3.62 5.68 4.17
N TYR A 43 -2.86 4.66 4.53
CA TYR A 43 -3.33 3.52 5.30
C TYR A 43 -2.87 3.67 6.76
N VAL A 44 -3.80 3.45 7.68
CA VAL A 44 -3.51 3.44 9.12
C VAL A 44 -3.90 2.07 9.66
N ASP A 45 -2.90 1.34 10.14
CA ASP A 45 -3.05 0.06 10.83
C ASP A 45 -3.53 0.29 12.27
N ASP A 46 -4.80 0.65 12.42
CA ASP A 46 -5.47 0.95 13.70
C ASP A 46 -6.28 -0.25 14.25
N GLY A 47 -6.02 -1.45 13.72
CA GLY A 47 -6.78 -2.66 14.08
C GLY A 47 -8.09 -2.86 13.30
N ARG A 48 -8.34 -2.04 12.27
CA ARG A 48 -9.41 -2.28 11.28
C ARG A 48 -9.18 -3.60 10.55
N THR A 49 -10.26 -4.31 10.23
CA THR A 49 -10.17 -5.49 9.38
C THR A 49 -9.74 -5.09 7.96
N ARG A 50 -9.22 -6.05 7.20
CA ARG A 50 -8.83 -5.83 5.81
C ARG A 50 -9.98 -5.28 4.98
N THR A 51 -11.15 -5.89 5.13
CA THR A 51 -12.38 -5.48 4.44
C THR A 51 -12.71 -4.02 4.73
N GLU A 52 -12.71 -3.60 6.00
CA GLU A 52 -12.99 -2.20 6.37
C GLU A 52 -11.95 -1.21 5.83
N ALA A 53 -10.69 -1.64 5.71
CA ALA A 53 -9.64 -0.82 5.10
C ALA A 53 -9.82 -0.71 3.58
N GLU A 54 -10.35 -1.74 2.92
CA GLU A 54 -10.61 -1.79 1.48
C GLU A 54 -11.90 -1.05 1.07
N GLU A 55 -12.90 -0.95 1.94
CA GLU A 55 -14.21 -0.34 1.62
C GLU A 55 -14.14 1.11 1.12
N SER A 56 -13.13 1.87 1.55
CA SER A 56 -12.93 3.27 1.17
C SER A 56 -11.93 3.48 0.04
N LEU A 57 -11.43 2.39 -0.57
CA LEU A 57 -10.35 2.41 -1.55
C LEU A 57 -10.85 2.00 -2.94
N GLU A 58 -10.24 2.56 -3.96
CA GLU A 58 -10.47 2.14 -5.34
C GLU A 58 -9.70 0.86 -5.69
N PHE A 59 -10.05 0.21 -6.79
CA PHE A 59 -9.47 -1.07 -7.21
C PHE A 59 -7.94 -1.10 -7.20
N GLU A 60 -7.27 -0.07 -7.73
CA GLU A 60 -5.80 0.03 -7.74
C GLU A 60 -5.21 0.23 -6.35
N GLU A 61 -5.92 0.96 -5.48
CA GLU A 61 -5.49 1.22 -4.09
C GLU A 61 -5.64 -0.04 -3.23
N ILE A 62 -6.71 -0.82 -3.46
CA ILE A 62 -6.92 -2.13 -2.87
C ILE A 62 -5.81 -3.09 -3.30
N ASP A 63 -5.46 -3.13 -4.59
CA ASP A 63 -4.41 -4.00 -5.10
C ASP A 63 -3.04 -3.67 -4.48
N ALA A 64 -2.69 -2.37 -4.43
CA ALA A 64 -1.51 -1.87 -3.75
C ALA A 64 -1.48 -2.23 -2.25
N LEU A 65 -2.61 -2.06 -1.55
CA LEU A 65 -2.71 -2.38 -0.13
C LEU A 65 -2.57 -3.88 0.13
N ARG A 66 -3.20 -4.73 -0.69
CA ARG A 66 -3.08 -6.19 -0.61
C ARG A 66 -1.66 -6.64 -0.84
N ARG A 67 -0.98 -6.10 -1.86
CA ARG A 67 0.43 -6.40 -2.13
C ARG A 67 1.30 -5.98 -0.96
N PHE A 68 1.07 -4.79 -0.41
CA PHE A 68 1.76 -4.34 0.80
C PHE A 68 1.54 -5.29 1.98
N TRP A 69 0.32 -5.79 2.21
CA TRP A 69 0.08 -6.78 3.25
C TRP A 69 0.81 -8.09 3.00
N LEU A 70 0.85 -8.59 1.76
CA LEU A 70 1.60 -9.80 1.44
C LEU A 70 3.09 -9.63 1.71
N GLU A 71 3.67 -8.52 1.26
CA GLU A 71 5.05 -8.20 1.54
C GLU A 71 5.24 -8.11 3.07
N THR A 72 4.37 -7.38 3.78
CA THR A 72 4.51 -7.13 5.24
C THR A 72 4.18 -8.31 6.14
N GLN A 73 3.37 -9.27 5.69
CA GLN A 73 2.91 -10.43 6.46
C GLN A 73 3.82 -11.66 6.41
N GLU A 74 4.98 -11.62 5.74
CA GLU A 74 5.90 -12.77 5.69
C GLU A 74 6.54 -13.18 7.05
N ILE A 75 6.03 -12.72 8.19
CA ILE A 75 6.46 -13.21 9.52
C ILE A 75 5.26 -13.26 10.47
N LEU A 76 4.52 -14.37 10.45
CA LEU A 76 3.83 -14.92 11.62
C LEU A 76 4.16 -16.41 11.73
#